data_AF-A0A1R1SM97-F1
#
_entry.id   AF-A0A1R1SM97-F1
#
_cell.length_a   1.000
_cell.length_b   1.000
_cell.length_c   1.000
_cell.angle_alpha   90.00
_cell.angle_beta   90.00
_cell.angle_gamma   90.00
#
_symmetry.space_group_name_H-M   'P 1'
#
loop_
_entity.id
_entity.type
_entity.pdbx_description
1 polymer ?
#
loop_
_entity_poly.entity_id
_entity_poly.type
_entity_poly.pdbx_seq_one_letter_code
_entity_poly.pdbx_strand_id
1 'polypeptide(L)'
;MTIRLDTTKFYYPEMTVVAVGSDTLTYRVDYPHGGGAQQILSPGGGSAFGFRSHTTVEVKLVSITDGTALLALSPGTPGPPD
;
A
#
# COMPACT_ATOMS: atom_id res chain seq x y z
N MET A 1 3.06 -6.51 10.69
CA MET A 1 2.34 -7.57 9.94
C MET A 1 2.66 -7.41 8.47
N THR A 2 2.87 -8.50 7.72
CA THR A 2 3.22 -8.42 6.28
C THR A 2 2.07 -8.96 5.43
N ILE A 3 1.68 -8.21 4.41
CA ILE A 3 0.70 -8.60 3.38
C ILE A 3 1.49 -8.97 2.14
N ARG A 4 1.42 -10.25 1.74
CA ARG A 4 2.03 -10.72 0.49
C ARG A 4 1.16 -10.31 -0.68
N LEU A 5 1.80 -9.79 -1.73
CA LEU A 5 1.14 -9.38 -2.95
C LEU A 5 1.37 -10.43 -4.03
N ASP A 6 0.43 -10.52 -4.97
CA ASP A 6 0.55 -11.39 -6.12
C ASP A 6 1.61 -10.85 -7.08
N THR A 7 2.80 -11.47 -7.06
CA THR A 7 3.94 -11.06 -7.88
C THR A 7 3.72 -11.28 -9.38
N THR A 8 2.67 -11.99 -9.78
CA THR A 8 2.29 -12.12 -11.20
C THR A 8 1.53 -10.89 -11.70
N LYS A 9 0.90 -10.14 -10.78
CA LYS A 9 0.14 -8.92 -11.07
C LYS A 9 0.89 -7.65 -10.69
N PHE A 10 1.73 -7.74 -9.67
CA PHE A 10 2.44 -6.61 -9.10
C PHE A 10 3.93 -6.88 -9.08
N TYR A 11 4.70 -5.85 -9.39
CA TYR A 11 6.16 -5.91 -9.27
C TYR A 11 6.62 -6.04 -7.80
N TYR A 12 5.78 -5.63 -6.84
CA TYR A 12 6.06 -5.64 -5.41
C TYR A 12 5.66 -6.96 -4.78
N PRO A 13 6.54 -7.61 -4.01
CA PRO A 13 6.22 -8.89 -3.36
C PRO A 13 5.45 -8.71 -2.05
N GLU A 14 5.61 -7.59 -1.36
CA GLU A 14 5.02 -7.41 -0.03
C GLU A 14 4.79 -5.94 0.36
N MET A 15 3.87 -5.77 1.31
CA MET A 15 3.63 -4.54 2.06
C MET A 15 3.64 -4.85 3.55
N THR A 16 4.32 -4.01 4.35
CA THR A 16 4.41 -4.20 5.81
C THR A 16 3.56 -3.16 6.54
N VAL A 17 2.56 -3.62 7.30
CA VAL A 17 1.84 -2.79 8.27
C VAL A 17 2.73 -2.60 9.50
N VAL A 18 3.09 -1.35 9.77
CA VAL A 18 3.99 -0.92 10.85
C VAL A 18 3.21 -0.64 12.13
N ALA A 19 2.10 0.08 12.04
CA ALA A 19 1.26 0.42 13.20
C ALA A 19 -0.21 0.60 12.80
N VAL A 20 -1.11 0.25 13.71
CA VAL A 20 -2.55 0.55 13.63
C VAL A 20 -2.93 1.32 14.88
N GLY A 21 -3.29 2.59 14.71
CA GLY A 21 -3.83 3.46 15.75
C GLY A 21 -5.36 3.44 15.78
N SER A 22 -5.96 4.32 16.58
CA SER A 22 -7.43 4.47 16.65
C SER A 22 -8.03 4.89 15.31
N ASP A 23 -7.34 5.79 14.62
CA ASP A 23 -7.84 6.44 13.40
C ASP A 23 -6.81 6.43 12.27
N THR A 24 -5.64 5.84 12.47
CA THR A 24 -4.61 5.82 11.42
C THR A 24 -3.97 4.46 11.26
N LEU A 25 -3.56 4.16 10.03
CA LEU A 25 -2.72 3.00 9.72
C LEU A 25 -1.43 3.47 9.07
N THR A 26 -0.30 3.00 9.59
CA THR A 26 1.01 3.23 8.99
C THR A 26 1.49 1.96 8.32
N TYR A 27 1.87 2.05 7.05
CA TYR A 27 2.48 0.95 6.31
C TYR A 27 3.76 1.39 5.61
N ARG A 28 4.61 0.42 5.31
CA ARG A 28 5.85 0.56 4.57
C ARG A 28 5.88 -0.39 3.38
N VAL A 29 6.47 0.06 2.29
CA VAL A 29 6.82 -0.75 1.12
C VAL A 29 8.30 -0.59 0.87
N ASP A 30 8.99 -1.70 0.61
CA ASP A 30 10.39 -1.71 0.23
C ASP A 30 10.52 -1.94 -1.28
N TYR A 31 11.27 -1.07 -1.95
CA TYR A 31 11.45 -1.09 -3.40
C TYR A 31 12.67 -1.95 -3.76
N PRO A 32 12.57 -2.90 -4.71
CA PRO A 32 13.68 -3.80 -5.09
C PRO A 32 14.98 -3.11 -5.54
N HIS A 33 14.90 -1.85 -5.95
CA HIS A 33 16.02 -1.10 -6.53
C HIS A 33 16.35 0.22 -5.82
N GLY A 34 15.79 0.48 -4.63
CA GLY A 34 16.19 1.64 -3.84
C GLY A 34 15.17 2.09 -2.81
N GLY A 35 15.56 2.00 -1.53
CA GLY A 35 14.82 2.56 -0.40
C GLY A 35 13.46 1.90 -0.12
N GLY A 36 12.74 2.48 0.83
CA GLY A 36 11.35 2.14 1.12
C GLY A 36 10.54 3.42 1.33
N ALA A 37 9.24 3.36 1.05
CA ALA A 37 8.33 4.45 1.36
C ALA A 37 7.45 4.04 2.55
N GLN A 38 7.31 4.95 3.51
CA GLN A 38 6.33 4.84 4.57
C GLN A 38 5.16 5.77 4.26
N GLN A 39 3.94 5.30 4.53
CA GLN A 39 2.70 6.02 4.29
C GLN A 39 1.80 5.92 5.51
N ILE A 40 1.01 6.96 5.74
CA ILE A 40 0.03 7.03 6.82
C ILE A 40 -1.33 7.27 6.18
N LEU A 41 -2.29 6.41 6.49
CA LEU A 41 -3.67 6.52 6.03
C LEU A 41 -4.60 6.84 7.20
N SER A 42 -5.49 7.80 6.98
CA SER A 42 -6.66 8.06 7.83
C SER A 42 -7.91 7.44 7.20
N PRO A 43 -9.05 7.29 7.91
CA PRO A 43 -10.19 6.54 7.41
C PRO A 43 -10.77 7.23 6.16
N GLY A 44 -11.03 6.46 5.11
CA GLY A 44 -11.42 6.98 3.80
C GLY A 44 -10.25 7.50 2.94
N GLY A 45 -9.05 7.61 3.51
CA GLY A 45 -7.82 7.96 2.81
C GLY A 45 -7.29 6.80 1.97
N GLY A 46 -6.55 7.17 0.92
CA GLY A 46 -5.88 6.23 0.05
C GLY A 46 -4.49 6.73 -0.32
N SER A 47 -3.62 5.78 -0.68
CA SER A 47 -2.30 6.04 -1.24
C SER A 47 -2.02 5.00 -2.31
N ALA A 48 -1.12 5.32 -3.22
CA ALA A 48 -0.67 4.41 -4.26
C ALA A 48 0.85 4.30 -4.21
N PHE A 49 1.37 3.11 -4.42
CA PHE A 49 2.80 2.90 -4.61
C PHE A 49 3.04 2.08 -5.87
N GLY A 50 4.10 2.42 -6.59
CA GLY A 50 4.40 1.77 -7.84
C GLY A 50 5.59 2.37 -8.57
N PHE A 51 6.10 1.62 -9.54
CA PHE A 51 7.02 2.15 -10.53
C PHE A 51 6.24 2.59 -11.75
N ARG A 52 6.69 3.66 -12.39
CA ARG A 52 6.06 4.20 -13.60
C ARG A 52 5.88 3.15 -14.70
N SER A 53 6.82 2.22 -14.83
CA SER A 53 6.81 1.15 -15.84
C SER A 53 5.95 -0.07 -15.50
N HIS A 54 5.33 -0.10 -14.31
CA HIS A 54 4.56 -1.25 -13.83
C HIS A 54 3.19 -0.82 -13.30
N THR A 55 2.27 -1.78 -13.18
CA THR A 55 0.99 -1.58 -12.51
C THR A 55 1.22 -1.14 -11.06
N THR A 56 0.63 -0.02 -10.69
CA THR A 56 0.66 0.52 -9.33
C THR A 56 -0.25 -0.31 -8.42
N VAL A 57 0.01 -0.27 -7.12
CA VAL A 57 -0.89 -0.82 -6.10
C VAL A 57 -1.59 0.36 -5.44
N GLU A 58 -2.91 0.41 -5.56
CA GLU A 58 -3.73 1.34 -4.78
C GLU A 58 -4.10 0.69 -3.46
N VAL A 59 -3.92 1.44 -2.37
CA VAL A 59 -4.26 1.04 -1.02
C VAL A 59 -5.26 2.03 -0.47
N LYS A 60 -6.43 1.55 -0.05
CA LYS A 60 -7.46 2.34 0.59
C LYS A 60 -7.75 1.82 2.00
N LEU A 61 -7.74 2.72 2.97
CA LEU A 61 -8.21 2.41 4.31
C LEU A 61 -9.74 2.52 4.35
N VAL A 62 -10.40 1.38 4.41
CA VAL A 62 -11.87 1.28 4.38
C VAL A 62 -12.45 1.63 5.74
N SER A 63 -11.90 1.05 6.80
CA SER A 63 -12.33 1.33 8.17
C SER A 63 -11.23 0.94 9.17
N ILE A 64 -11.31 1.53 10.37
CA ILE A 64 -10.62 1.04 11.57
C ILE A 64 -11.70 0.82 12.63
N THR A 65 -11.67 -0.33 13.29
CA THR A 65 -12.61 -0.66 14.36
C THR A 65 -11.87 -1.51 15.39
N ASP A 66 -11.82 -1.04 16.63
CA ASP A 66 -11.19 -1.74 17.75
C ASP A 66 -9.75 -2.22 17.46
N GLY A 67 -8.91 -1.30 16.94
CA GLY A 67 -7.52 -1.59 16.56
C GLY A 67 -7.36 -2.49 15.34
N THR A 68 -8.45 -2.90 14.68
CA THR A 68 -8.43 -3.68 13.45
C THR A 68 -8.67 -2.77 12.25
N ALA A 69 -7.75 -2.79 11.28
CA ALA A 69 -7.88 -2.02 10.05
C ALA A 69 -8.32 -2.90 8.88
N LEU A 70 -9.34 -2.45 8.14
CA LEU A 70 -9.74 -3.05 6.88
C LEU A 70 -9.13 -2.27 5.72
N LEU A 71 -8.31 -2.94 4.92
CA LEU A 71 -7.66 -2.38 3.74
C LEU A 71 -8.26 -2.99 2.47
N ALA A 72 -8.49 -2.15 1.46
CA ALA A 72 -8.72 -2.59 0.09
C ALA A 72 -7.43 -2.36 -0.72
N LEU A 73 -6.99 -3.39 -1.42
CA LEU A 73 -5.87 -3.32 -2.36
C LEU A 73 -6.37 -3.59 -3.76
N SER A 74 -6.08 -2.70 -4.69
CA SER A 74 -6.48 -2.82 -6.10
C SER A 74 -5.33 -2.50 -7.05
N PRO A 75 -5.30 -3.11 -8.24
CA PRO A 75 -4.41 -2.65 -9.30
C PRO A 75 -4.80 -1.25 -9.74
N GLY A 76 -3.86 -0.31 -9.68
CA GLY A 76 -4.02 1.03 -10.24
C GLY A 76 -3.55 1.11 -11.69
N THR A 77 -3.63 2.30 -12.28
CA THR A 77 -3.10 2.55 -13.63
C THR A 77 -1.58 2.74 -13.60
N PRO A 78 -0.85 2.31 -14.65
CA PRO A 78 0.53 2.72 -14.87
C PRO A 78 0.61 4.26 -14.94
N GLY A 79 1.66 4.85 -14.36
CA GLY A 79 1.89 6.29 -14.48
C GLY A 79 2.05 6.71 -15.95
N PRO A 80 1.69 7.94 -16.34
CA PRO A 80 1.82 8.39 -17.73
C PRO A 80 3.27 8.27 -18.21
N PRO A 81 3.57 7.83 -19.45
CA PRO A 81 4.93 7.92 -20.00
C PRO A 81 5.39 9.39 -20.08
N ASP A 82 6.71 9.65 -20.02
CA ASP A 82 7.27 11.00 -20.23
C ASP A 82 7.17 11.41 -21.69
#